data_AF-A0A7C7H044-F1
#
_entry.id   AF-A0A7C7H044-F1
#
_cell.length_a   1.000
_cell.length_b   1.000
_cell.length_c   1.000
_cell.angle_alpha   90.00
_cell.angle_beta   90.00
_cell.angle_gamma   90.00
#
_symmetry.space_group_name_H-M   'P 1'
#
loop_
_entity.id
_entity.type
_entity.pdbx_description
1 polymer ?
#
loop_
_entity_poly.entity_id
_entity_poly.type
_entity_poly.pdbx_seq_one_letter_code
_entity_poly.pdbx_strand_id
1 'polypeptide(L)'
;MPLTACALRIQLPHTLNEDRFMTTPDWDSARAQFPTLQKKIYLNSCSLGLLSRRSRDALNKYMDLWEEKGAAAWYVEWFAEMEDLREQFARLINASADEIAIMPSISASLAAISSSIDLQEGDQLVTGELDFPTVAHGFHAKARSGVETTVVRSDDRVMVSPEQFEQAISERT
;
A
#
# COMPACT_ATOMS: atom_id res chain seq x y z
N MET A 1 18.37 -11.92 -32.53
CA MET A 1 16.92 -11.97 -32.20
C MET A 1 16.58 -10.65 -31.54
N PRO A 2 15.75 -9.79 -32.13
CA PRO A 2 15.42 -8.52 -31.50
C PRO A 2 14.42 -8.79 -30.36
N LEU A 3 14.72 -8.22 -29.19
CA LEU A 3 13.86 -8.17 -28.02
C LEU A 3 12.65 -7.30 -28.36
N THR A 4 11.48 -7.92 -28.48
CA THR A 4 10.21 -7.21 -28.54
C THR A 4 9.96 -6.62 -27.16
N ALA A 5 10.26 -5.34 -26.97
CA ALA A 5 9.84 -4.60 -25.79
C ALA A 5 8.31 -4.71 -25.68
N CYS A 6 7.84 -5.50 -24.73
CA CYS A 6 6.43 -5.57 -24.37
C CYS A 6 6.12 -4.27 -23.61
N ALA A 7 5.92 -3.19 -24.37
CA ALA A 7 5.38 -1.95 -23.84
C ALA A 7 3.97 -2.26 -23.34
N LEU A 8 3.84 -2.56 -22.05
CA LEU A 8 2.56 -2.57 -21.35
C LEU A 8 2.05 -1.13 -21.40
N ARG A 9 1.29 -0.79 -22.45
CA ARG A 9 0.47 0.42 -22.46
C ARG A 9 -0.51 0.24 -21.31
N ILE A 10 -0.27 0.94 -20.21
CA ILE A 10 -1.31 1.25 -19.24
C ILE A 10 -2.30 2.14 -19.99
N GLN A 11 -3.26 1.52 -20.69
CA GLN A 11 -4.47 2.20 -21.09
C GLN A 11 -5.23 2.46 -19.82
N LEU A 12 -5.06 3.65 -19.24
CA LEU A 12 -5.92 4.15 -18.18
C LEU A 12 -7.37 4.06 -18.69
N PRO A 13 -8.19 3.11 -18.22
CA PRO A 13 -9.59 3.10 -18.60
C PRO A 13 -10.22 4.27 -17.87
N HIS A 14 -10.99 5.05 -18.62
CA HIS A 14 -11.82 6.16 -18.15
C HIS A 14 -11.08 7.49 -17.99
N THR A 15 -11.45 8.41 -18.90
CA THR A 15 -11.63 9.83 -18.57
C THR A 15 -12.14 9.94 -17.13
N LEU A 16 -11.38 10.57 -16.25
CA LEU A 16 -11.87 10.97 -14.93
C LEU A 16 -13.17 11.72 -15.17
N ASN A 17 -14.29 11.14 -14.76
CA ASN A 17 -15.58 11.80 -14.87
C ASN A 17 -15.50 13.02 -13.94
N GLU A 18 -15.28 14.21 -14.50
CA GLU A 18 -15.05 15.45 -13.74
C GLU A 18 -16.19 15.69 -12.74
N ASP A 19 -17.42 15.33 -13.12
CA ASP A 19 -18.61 15.44 -12.26
C ASP A 19 -18.52 14.61 -10.97
N ARG A 20 -17.77 13.50 -10.95
CA ARG A 20 -17.62 12.61 -9.78
C ARG A 20 -16.74 13.20 -8.69
N PHE A 21 -15.87 14.15 -9.02
CA PHE A 21 -14.96 14.82 -8.08
C PHE A 21 -15.36 16.27 -7.77
N MET A 22 -16.38 16.79 -8.46
CA MET A 22 -16.88 18.17 -8.32
C MET A 22 -17.90 18.34 -7.17
N THR A 23 -18.32 17.26 -6.49
CA THR A 23 -19.17 17.39 -5.31
C THR A 23 -18.33 17.70 -4.07
N THR A 24 -18.56 18.87 -3.46
CA THR A 24 -18.01 19.19 -2.14
C THR A 24 -18.38 18.09 -1.14
N PRO A 25 -17.41 17.42 -0.50
CA PRO A 25 -17.71 16.43 0.51
C PRO A 25 -18.50 17.06 1.66
N ASP A 26 -19.47 16.32 2.20
CA ASP A 26 -20.11 16.69 3.46
C ASP A 26 -19.11 16.51 4.61
N TRP A 27 -18.35 17.56 4.89
CA TRP A 27 -17.31 17.56 5.90
C TRP A 27 -17.87 17.42 7.32
N ASP A 28 -19.09 17.89 7.57
CA ASP A 28 -19.70 17.79 8.90
C ASP A 28 -20.07 16.33 9.20
N SER A 29 -20.68 15.63 8.23
CA SER A 29 -20.95 14.20 8.33
C SER A 29 -19.67 13.38 8.46
N ALA A 30 -18.64 13.68 7.65
CA ALA A 30 -17.35 13.01 7.73
C ALA A 30 -16.69 13.20 9.12
N ARG A 31 -16.71 14.42 9.66
CA ARG A 31 -16.16 14.72 10.99
C ARG A 31 -16.96 14.07 12.11
N ALA A 32 -18.28 13.94 11.97
CA ALA A 32 -19.15 13.28 12.95
C ALA A 32 -18.81 11.79 13.16
N GLN A 33 -18.13 11.15 12.19
CA GLN A 33 -17.61 9.79 12.33
C GLN A 33 -16.45 9.68 13.32
N PHE A 34 -15.81 10.78 13.72
CA PHE A 34 -14.64 10.78 14.60
C PHE A 34 -14.93 11.59 15.88
N PRO A 35 -15.49 10.98 16.94
CA PRO A 35 -15.86 11.68 18.18
C PRO A 35 -14.69 12.45 18.82
N THR A 36 -13.46 11.98 18.60
CA THR A 36 -12.24 12.62 19.06
C THR A 36 -12.10 14.07 18.57
N LEU A 37 -12.62 14.40 17.38
CA LEU A 37 -12.55 15.74 16.81
C LEU A 37 -13.42 16.78 17.53
N GLN A 38 -14.38 16.35 18.36
CA GLN A 38 -15.13 17.25 19.25
C GLN A 38 -14.29 17.69 20.47
N LYS A 39 -13.19 16.99 20.76
CA LYS A 39 -12.38 17.18 21.96
C LYS A 39 -11.02 17.81 21.68
N LYS A 40 -10.50 17.66 20.45
CA LYS A 40 -9.19 18.20 20.07
C LYS A 40 -9.05 18.42 18.57
N ILE A 41 -8.16 19.34 18.23
CA ILE A 41 -7.60 19.47 16.88
C ILE A 41 -6.53 18.39 16.72
N TYR A 42 -6.66 17.55 15.69
CA TYR A 42 -5.77 16.43 15.45
C TYR A 42 -4.99 16.64 14.15
N LEU A 43 -3.68 16.87 14.26
CA LEU A 43 -2.77 17.17 13.14
C LEU A 43 -1.70 16.09 12.95
N ASN A 44 -2.00 14.83 13.29
CA ASN A 44 -1.04 13.71 13.23
C ASN A 44 -1.57 12.50 12.42
N SER A 45 -2.47 12.73 11.47
CA SER A 45 -3.06 11.65 10.65
C SER A 45 -2.06 10.93 9.76
N CYS A 46 -0.92 11.57 9.45
CA CYS A 46 0.19 10.95 8.71
C CYS A 46 0.87 9.81 9.49
N SER A 47 0.75 9.80 10.82
CA SER A 47 1.24 8.71 11.66
C SER A 47 0.18 7.62 11.85
N LEU A 48 -1.02 8.01 12.29
CA LEU A 48 -2.13 7.08 12.50
C LEU A 48 -3.47 7.82 12.36
N GLY A 49 -4.39 7.28 11.57
CA GLY A 49 -5.74 7.82 11.46
C GLY A 49 -6.52 7.73 12.78
N LEU A 50 -7.45 8.65 13.02
CA LEU A 50 -8.39 8.53 14.13
C LEU A 50 -9.32 7.33 13.90
N LEU A 51 -9.72 6.65 14.98
CA LEU A 51 -10.70 5.58 14.91
C LEU A 51 -12.09 6.14 14.61
N SER A 52 -12.66 5.77 13.46
CA SER A 52 -14.03 6.12 13.09
C SER A 52 -15.05 5.26 13.84
N ARG A 53 -16.31 5.73 13.93
CA ARG A 53 -17.43 4.94 14.45
C ARG A 53 -17.61 3.65 13.66
N ARG A 54 -17.65 3.74 12.32
CA ARG A 54 -17.76 2.57 11.43
C ARG A 54 -16.67 1.52 11.67
N SER A 55 -15.41 1.96 11.80
CA SER A 55 -14.28 1.04 12.08
C SER A 55 -14.39 0.40 13.46
N ARG A 56 -14.87 1.14 14.46
CA ARG A 56 -15.14 0.58 15.79
C ARG A 56 -16.26 -0.45 15.75
N ASP A 57 -17.35 -0.16 15.05
CA ASP A 57 -18.50 -1.06 14.95
C ASP A 57 -18.10 -2.36 14.22
N ALA A 58 -17.28 -2.27 13.17
CA ALA A 58 -16.73 -3.45 12.49
C ALA A 58 -15.82 -4.30 13.41
N LEU A 59 -14.99 -3.66 14.23
CA LEU A 59 -14.15 -4.37 15.22
C LEU A 59 -15.02 -5.07 16.28
N ASN A 60 -16.07 -4.42 16.77
CA ASN A 60 -17.01 -5.04 17.69
C ASN A 60 -17.71 -6.25 17.06
N LYS A 61 -18.22 -6.12 15.83
CA LYS A 61 -18.80 -7.25 15.08
C LYS A 61 -17.81 -8.42 14.96
N TYR A 62 -16.54 -8.14 14.66
CA TYR A 62 -15.51 -9.17 14.62
C TYR A 62 -15.35 -9.90 15.96
N MET A 63 -15.31 -9.16 17.08
CA MET A 63 -15.23 -9.75 18.42
C MET A 63 -16.46 -10.59 18.77
N ASP A 64 -17.67 -10.07 18.49
CA ASP A 64 -18.93 -10.76 18.76
C ASP A 64 -19.01 -12.09 17.98
N LEU A 65 -18.62 -12.08 16.69
CA LEU A 65 -18.57 -13.30 15.87
C LEU A 65 -17.58 -14.32 16.41
N TRP A 66 -16.43 -13.86 16.89
CA TRP A 66 -15.43 -14.75 17.47
C TRP A 66 -15.93 -15.39 18.77
N GLU A 67 -16.56 -14.60 19.64
CA GLU A 67 -17.16 -15.09 20.88
C GLU A 67 -18.27 -16.12 20.61
N GLU A 68 -19.17 -15.83 19.67
CA GLU A 68 -20.33 -16.68 19.36
C GLU A 68 -19.94 -17.99 18.65
N LYS A 69 -19.06 -17.90 17.65
CA LYS A 69 -18.83 -19.01 16.70
C LYS A 69 -17.44 -19.65 16.81
N GLY A 70 -16.50 -19.03 17.52
CA GLY A 70 -15.12 -19.51 17.58
C GLY A 70 -14.51 -19.64 16.19
N ALA A 71 -13.80 -20.75 15.93
CA ALA A 71 -13.17 -21.00 14.64
C ALA A 71 -14.18 -21.17 13.48
N ALA A 72 -15.46 -21.45 13.74
CA ALA A 72 -16.47 -21.57 12.68
C ALA A 72 -16.72 -20.22 11.97
N ALA A 73 -16.44 -19.09 12.61
CA ALA A 73 -16.57 -17.75 12.02
C ALA A 73 -15.76 -17.58 10.72
N TRP A 74 -14.67 -18.33 10.53
CA TRP A 74 -13.90 -18.36 9.30
C TRP A 74 -14.79 -18.67 8.08
N TYR A 75 -15.60 -19.70 8.19
CA TYR A 75 -16.34 -20.28 7.07
C TYR A 75 -17.71 -19.66 6.86
N VAL A 76 -18.23 -18.96 7.86
CA VAL A 76 -19.57 -18.38 7.81
C VAL A 76 -19.52 -16.89 7.45
N GLU A 77 -18.54 -16.12 7.95
CA GLU A 77 -18.46 -14.68 7.69
C GLU A 77 -17.08 -14.19 7.26
N TRP A 78 -15.99 -14.57 7.93
CA TRP A 78 -14.71 -13.88 7.73
C TRP A 78 -14.13 -14.06 6.32
N PHE A 79 -14.24 -15.23 5.69
CA PHE A 79 -13.80 -15.38 4.30
C PHE A 79 -14.61 -14.50 3.33
N ALA A 80 -15.92 -14.39 3.53
CA ALA A 80 -16.77 -13.54 2.69
C ALA A 80 -16.43 -12.06 2.88
N GLU A 81 -16.22 -11.61 4.11
CA GLU A 81 -15.82 -10.23 4.44
C GLU A 81 -14.42 -9.90 3.86
N MET A 82 -13.48 -10.85 3.90
CA MET A 82 -12.17 -10.69 3.27
C MET A 82 -12.26 -10.57 1.75
N GLU A 83 -13.14 -11.34 1.10
CA GLU A 83 -13.33 -11.26 -0.35
C GLU A 83 -13.98 -9.93 -0.76
N ASP A 84 -15.02 -9.50 -0.05
CA ASP A 84 -15.65 -8.18 -0.28
C ASP A 84 -14.66 -7.03 -0.08
N LEU A 85 -13.76 -7.13 0.91
CA LEU A 85 -12.68 -6.17 1.10
C LEU A 85 -11.71 -6.16 -0.09
N ARG A 86 -11.30 -7.34 -0.59
CA ARG A 86 -10.41 -7.45 -1.77
C ARG A 86 -11.04 -6.82 -2.98
N GLU A 87 -12.30 -7.13 -3.27
CA GLU A 87 -13.02 -6.56 -4.41
C GLU A 87 -13.18 -5.04 -4.31
N GLN A 88 -13.54 -4.52 -3.14
CA GLN A 88 -13.68 -3.08 -2.93
C GLN A 88 -12.36 -2.34 -3.12
N PHE A 89 -11.26 -2.89 -2.57
CA PHE A 89 -9.94 -2.28 -2.71
C PHE A 89 -9.42 -2.39 -4.15
N ALA A 90 -9.63 -3.53 -4.82
CA ALA A 90 -9.28 -3.73 -6.22
C ALA A 90 -9.94 -2.67 -7.11
N ARG A 91 -11.24 -2.42 -6.93
CA ARG A 91 -11.96 -1.34 -7.64
C ARG A 91 -11.39 0.04 -7.37
N LEU A 92 -10.89 0.30 -6.16
CA LEU A 92 -10.33 1.60 -5.78
C LEU A 92 -9.01 1.89 -6.53
N ILE A 93 -8.17 0.87 -6.73
CA ILE A 93 -6.86 1.02 -7.36
C ILE A 93 -6.83 0.56 -8.83
N ASN A 94 -7.98 0.22 -9.40
CA ASN A 94 -8.12 -0.32 -10.77
C ASN A 94 -7.32 -1.62 -10.99
N ALA A 95 -7.47 -2.57 -10.07
CA ALA A 95 -6.92 -3.92 -10.12
C ALA A 95 -8.05 -4.96 -10.10
N SER A 96 -7.73 -6.25 -10.22
CA SER A 96 -8.64 -7.36 -9.95
C SER A 96 -8.48 -7.91 -8.54
N ALA A 97 -9.51 -8.58 -8.01
CA ALA A 97 -9.50 -9.07 -6.63
C ALA A 97 -8.41 -10.11 -6.36
N ASP A 98 -8.06 -10.92 -7.36
CA ASP A 98 -6.98 -11.92 -7.32
C ASP A 98 -5.58 -11.31 -7.22
N GLU A 99 -5.41 -10.03 -7.57
CA GLU A 99 -4.16 -9.27 -7.41
C GLU A 99 -4.00 -8.68 -5.98
N ILE A 100 -5.02 -8.77 -5.12
CA ILE A 100 -5.00 -8.17 -3.77
C ILE A 100 -4.64 -9.18 -2.68
N ALA A 101 -3.50 -8.97 -2.02
CA ALA A 101 -3.15 -9.70 -0.79
C ALA A 101 -3.42 -8.86 0.46
N ILE A 102 -4.14 -9.42 1.45
CA ILE A 102 -4.37 -8.78 2.74
C ILE A 102 -3.19 -9.08 3.67
N MET A 103 -2.52 -8.03 4.15
CA MET A 103 -1.35 -8.11 5.01
C MET A 103 -1.52 -7.23 6.26
N PRO A 104 -0.91 -7.58 7.41
CA PRO A 104 -1.13 -6.88 8.67
C PRO A 104 -0.50 -5.48 8.72
N SER A 105 0.49 -5.19 7.88
CA SER A 105 1.14 -3.88 7.76
C SER A 105 1.98 -3.78 6.49
N ILE A 106 2.30 -2.55 6.06
CA ILE A 106 3.23 -2.30 4.95
C ILE A 106 4.60 -2.94 5.21
N SER A 107 5.10 -2.91 6.46
CA SER A 107 6.38 -3.53 6.79
C SER A 107 6.37 -5.05 6.61
N ALA A 108 5.28 -5.72 7.02
CA ALA A 108 5.13 -7.15 6.78
C ALA A 108 4.99 -7.48 5.29
N SER A 109 4.25 -6.65 4.54
CA SER A 109 4.14 -6.79 3.08
C SER A 109 5.49 -6.66 2.38
N LEU A 110 6.28 -5.65 2.72
CA LEU A 110 7.60 -5.43 2.13
C LEU A 110 8.56 -6.58 2.44
N ALA A 111 8.53 -7.11 3.66
CA ALA A 111 9.33 -8.29 4.01
C ALA A 111 8.92 -9.52 3.19
N ALA A 112 7.61 -9.76 3.04
CA ALA A 112 7.10 -10.85 2.21
C ALA A 112 7.53 -10.71 0.75
N ILE A 113 7.33 -9.53 0.15
CA ILE A 113 7.74 -9.23 -1.24
C ILE A 113 9.25 -9.42 -1.39
N SER A 114 10.06 -8.78 -0.55
CA SER A 114 11.52 -8.88 -0.59
C SER A 114 12.03 -10.32 -0.43
N SER A 115 11.32 -11.17 0.33
CA SER A 115 11.66 -12.59 0.48
C SER A 115 11.28 -13.44 -0.74
N SER A 116 10.30 -13.00 -1.53
CA SER A 116 9.79 -13.74 -2.69
C SER A 116 10.54 -13.45 -4.00
N ILE A 117 11.32 -12.38 -4.04
CA ILE A 117 12.16 -12.02 -5.19
C ILE A 117 13.50 -12.76 -5.08
N ASP A 118 13.83 -13.53 -6.11
CA ASP A 118 15.04 -14.35 -6.21
C ASP A 118 16.25 -13.53 -6.68
N LEU A 119 16.67 -12.56 -5.86
CA LEU A 119 17.85 -11.73 -6.13
C LEU A 119 19.13 -12.54 -5.99
N GLN A 120 19.96 -12.51 -7.03
CA GLN A 120 21.26 -13.17 -7.09
C GLN A 120 22.40 -12.22 -6.74
N GLU A 121 23.59 -12.80 -6.54
CA GLU A 121 24.82 -12.03 -6.40
C GLU A 121 25.07 -11.17 -7.66
N GLY A 122 25.38 -9.89 -7.43
CA GLY A 122 25.59 -8.90 -8.48
C GLY A 122 24.31 -8.34 -9.10
N ASP A 123 23.12 -8.75 -8.65
CA ASP A 123 21.90 -8.02 -8.97
C ASP A 123 21.88 -6.68 -8.22
N GLN A 124 21.19 -5.70 -8.78
CA GLN A 124 21.17 -4.34 -8.32
C GLN A 124 19.81 -3.99 -7.73
N LEU A 125 19.83 -3.22 -6.65
CA LEU A 125 18.64 -2.69 -6.02
C LEU A 125 18.76 -1.19 -5.87
N VAL A 126 17.73 -0.46 -6.32
CA VAL A 126 17.70 1.00 -6.29
C VAL A 126 16.56 1.49 -5.39
N THR A 127 16.87 2.33 -4.40
CA THR A 127 15.90 3.02 -3.53
C THR A 127 16.10 4.53 -3.55
N GLY A 128 15.11 5.32 -3.15
CA GLY A 128 15.23 6.77 -2.98
C GLY A 128 15.62 7.19 -1.57
N GLU A 129 16.32 8.31 -1.43
CA GLU A 129 16.69 8.89 -0.12
C GLU A 129 15.49 9.31 0.73
N LEU A 130 14.37 9.62 0.08
CA LEU A 130 13.12 10.02 0.75
C LEU A 130 12.16 8.85 1.01
N ASP A 131 12.56 7.61 0.66
CA ASP A 131 11.74 6.44 0.97
C ASP A 131 11.57 6.27 2.48
N PHE A 132 10.41 5.77 2.89
CA PHE A 132 10.18 5.48 4.30
C PHE A 132 11.20 4.44 4.79
N PRO A 133 11.78 4.58 6.01
CA PRO A 133 12.92 3.77 6.44
C PRO A 133 12.74 2.25 6.31
N THR A 134 11.51 1.74 6.43
CA THR A 134 11.21 0.32 6.23
C THR A 134 11.58 -0.19 4.83
N VAL A 135 11.40 0.63 3.79
CA VAL A 135 11.77 0.27 2.41
C VAL A 135 13.29 0.15 2.31
N ALA A 136 14.00 1.24 2.62
CA ALA A 136 15.46 1.30 2.51
C ALA A 136 16.13 0.22 3.37
N HIS A 137 15.77 0.08 4.64
CA HIS A 137 16.38 -0.92 5.52
C HIS A 137 16.04 -2.35 5.12
N GLY A 138 14.80 -2.61 4.72
CA GLY A 138 14.35 -3.95 4.30
C GLY A 138 15.16 -4.46 3.13
N PHE A 139 15.37 -3.62 2.12
CA PHE A 139 16.13 -3.98 0.94
C PHE A 139 17.65 -3.91 1.14
N HIS A 140 18.17 -2.94 1.90
CA HIS A 140 19.61 -2.90 2.24
C HIS A 140 20.09 -4.16 2.96
N ALA A 141 19.22 -4.86 3.69
CA ALA A 141 19.56 -6.13 4.32
C ALA A 141 20.04 -7.19 3.30
N LYS A 142 19.62 -7.09 2.03
CA LYS A 142 20.01 -8.00 0.93
C LYS A 142 21.46 -7.83 0.50
N ALA A 143 22.13 -6.73 0.84
CA ALA A 143 23.55 -6.54 0.53
C ALA A 143 24.45 -7.65 1.11
N ARG A 144 24.02 -8.30 2.19
CA ARG A 144 24.72 -9.46 2.79
C ARG A 144 24.75 -10.69 1.88
N SER A 145 23.86 -10.75 0.88
CA SER A 145 23.77 -11.82 -0.12
C SER A 145 24.48 -11.46 -1.43
N GLY A 146 25.25 -10.36 -1.46
CA GLY A 146 25.98 -9.93 -2.65
C GLY A 146 25.16 -9.09 -3.64
N VAL A 147 23.96 -8.65 -3.25
CA VAL A 147 23.15 -7.68 -4.03
C VAL A 147 23.74 -6.29 -3.87
N GLU A 148 23.94 -5.58 -4.98
CA GLU A 148 24.41 -4.19 -4.98
C GLU A 148 23.25 -3.25 -4.65
N THR A 149 23.40 -2.38 -3.65
CA THR A 149 22.32 -1.47 -3.23
C THR A 149 22.70 -0.02 -3.49
N THR A 150 21.89 0.71 -4.25
CA THR A 150 22.08 2.12 -4.60
C THR A 150 20.95 2.97 -4.02
N VAL A 151 21.30 4.10 -3.40
CA VAL A 151 20.33 5.08 -2.90
C VAL A 151 20.43 6.33 -3.77
N VAL A 152 19.35 6.65 -4.49
CA VAL A 152 19.20 7.86 -5.28
C VAL A 152 18.94 9.05 -4.35
N ARG A 153 19.77 10.08 -4.45
CA ARG A 153 19.71 11.25 -3.57
C ARG A 153 18.58 12.20 -3.98
N SER A 154 18.07 12.94 -3.00
CA SER A 154 17.19 14.09 -3.21
C SER A 154 18.00 15.36 -3.02
N ASP A 155 18.25 16.09 -4.10
CA ASP A 155 19.07 17.31 -4.05
C ASP A 155 18.38 18.45 -3.28
N ASP A 156 17.04 18.52 -3.36
CA ASP A 156 16.22 19.56 -2.72
C ASP A 156 15.55 19.12 -1.41
N ARG A 157 15.63 17.83 -1.07
CA ARG A 157 14.97 17.18 0.07
C ARG A 157 13.44 17.22 0.03
N VAL A 158 12.87 17.46 -1.15
CA VAL A 158 11.42 17.49 -1.40
C VAL A 158 11.03 16.33 -2.30
N MET A 159 11.85 16.04 -3.33
CA MET A 159 11.60 14.96 -4.26
C MET A 159 12.88 14.24 -4.67
N VAL A 160 12.74 12.99 -5.11
CA VAL A 160 13.78 12.28 -5.86
C VAL A 160 13.39 12.34 -7.33
N SER A 161 14.30 12.77 -8.21
CA SER A 161 13.97 12.95 -9.63
C SER A 161 13.83 11.59 -10.34
N PRO A 162 12.81 11.41 -11.21
CA PRO A 162 12.71 10.22 -12.05
C PRO A 162 13.94 9.99 -12.93
N GLU A 163 14.53 11.06 -13.46
CA GLU A 163 15.74 11.00 -14.28
C GLU A 163 16.94 10.44 -13.49
N GLN A 164 17.02 10.73 -12.19
CA GLN A 164 18.06 10.15 -11.32
C GLN A 164 17.84 8.65 -11.09
N PHE A 165 16.59 8.19 -11.02
CA PHE A 165 16.29 6.76 -11.01
C PHE A 165 16.67 6.10 -12.34
N GLU A 166 16.30 6.69 -13.48
CA GLU A 166 16.65 6.17 -14.81
C GLU A 166 18.17 5.99 -14.97
N GLN A 167 18.97 6.93 -14.47
CA GLN A 167 20.44 6.85 -14.51
C GLN A 167 21.01 5.77 -13.58
N ALA A 168 20.31 5.44 -12.49
CA ALA A 168 20.75 4.45 -11.51
C ALA A 168 20.36 3.01 -11.90
N ILE A 169 19.32 2.84 -12.72
CA ILE A 169 18.83 1.54 -13.20
C ILE A 169 19.77 0.99 -14.29
N SER A 170 19.98 -0.32 -14.27
CA SER A 170 20.78 -1.05 -15.26
C SER A 170 20.10 -2.37 -15.66
N GLU A 171 20.70 -3.12 -16.59
CA GLU A 171 20.28 -4.48 -16.97
C GLU A 171 20.33 -5.49 -15.81
N ARG A 172 20.90 -5.11 -14.66
CA ARG A 172 21.00 -5.93 -13.46
C ARG A 172 20.02 -5.50 -12.35
N THR A 173 19.22 -4.45 -12.58
CA THR A 173 18.22 -3.98 -11.61
C THR A 173 16.97 -4.86 -11.60
#